data_AF-A0A3B9YQD0-F1
#
_entry.id   AF-A0A3B9YQD0-F1
#
_cell.length_a   1.000
_cell.length_b   1.000
_cell.length_c   1.000
_cell.angle_alpha   90.00
_cell.angle_beta   90.00
_cell.angle_gamma   90.00
#
_symmetry.space_group_name_H-M   'P 1'
#
loop_
_entity.id
_entity.type
_entity.pdbx_description
1 polymer ?
#
loop_
_entity_poly.entity_id
_entity_poly.type
_entity_poly.pdbx_seq_one_letter_code
_entity_poly.pdbx_strand_id
1 'polypeptide(L)'
;AKTASGVAVTIKGAAGEETIEGTHLLVAAGRVPNVDEMGLDEAGIRHSRRGIEVDAGLVTSNRRAYAIGDVAGGLQFTHVASYHAGIVIRRALFKVLAKAETRAIPWCTYTDPEL
;
A
#
# COMPACT_ATOMS: atom_id res chain seq x y z
N ALA A 1 19.66 14.02 15.14
CA ALA A 1 21.06 14.47 15.03
C ALA A 1 22.01 13.29 15.15
N LYS A 2 23.21 13.36 14.55
CA LYS A 2 24.25 12.35 14.77
C LYS A 2 24.89 12.58 16.14
N THR A 3 25.08 11.52 16.93
CA THR A 3 25.82 11.56 18.21
C THR A 3 27.21 10.95 18.05
N ALA A 4 28.01 10.94 19.10
CA ALA A 4 29.37 10.35 19.07
C ALA A 4 29.36 8.85 18.71
N SER A 5 28.31 8.12 19.11
CA SER A 5 28.19 6.66 18.94
C SER A 5 26.89 6.21 18.25
N GLY A 6 26.05 7.14 17.77
CA GLY A 6 24.75 6.79 17.19
C GLY A 6 23.93 7.96 16.66
N VAL A 7 22.62 7.91 16.93
CA VAL A 7 21.60 8.83 16.43
C VAL A 7 20.70 9.28 17.59
N ALA A 8 20.42 10.58 17.64
CA ALA A 8 19.42 11.18 18.51
C ALA A 8 18.20 11.60 17.69
N VAL A 9 17.00 11.29 18.16
CA VAL A 9 15.72 11.71 17.55
C VAL A 9 14.93 12.50 18.58
N THR A 10 14.51 13.69 18.21
CA THR A 10 13.61 14.51 19.02
C THR A 10 12.18 14.25 18.60
N ILE A 11 11.33 13.87 19.55
CA ILE A 11 9.92 13.59 19.33
C ILE A 11 9.06 14.54 20.19
N LYS A 12 7.90 14.92 19.65
CA LYS A 12 6.91 15.74 20.36
C LYS A 12 5.73 14.87 20.75
N GLY A 13 5.65 14.51 22.02
CA GLY A 13 4.56 13.75 22.60
C GLY A 13 3.54 14.63 23.32
N ALA A 14 2.53 14.00 23.93
CA ALA A 14 1.53 14.71 24.73
C ALA A 14 2.12 15.42 25.96
N ALA A 15 3.24 14.91 26.49
CA ALA A 15 3.94 15.47 27.64
C ALA A 15 4.96 16.57 27.29
N GLY A 16 5.13 16.90 26.01
CA GLY A 16 6.11 17.87 25.53
C GLY A 16 7.13 17.26 24.58
N GLU A 17 8.28 17.93 24.46
CA GLU A 17 9.37 17.53 23.58
C GLU A 17 10.38 16.68 24.36
N GLU A 18 10.77 15.54 23.80
CA GLU A 18 11.79 14.65 24.37
C GLU A 18 12.79 14.21 23.30
N THR A 19 14.01 13.90 23.70
CA THR A 19 15.05 13.39 22.79
C THR A 19 15.45 11.98 23.20
N ILE A 20 15.42 11.06 22.24
CA ILE A 20 15.78 9.66 22.40
C ILE A 20 17.09 9.41 21.65
N GLU A 21 18.06 8.80 22.33
CA GLU A 21 19.33 8.37 21.71
C GLU A 21 19.37 6.86 21.52
N GLY A 22 19.97 6.41 20.41
CA GLY A 22 20.18 5.01 20.09
C GLY A 22 21.32 4.80 19.11
N THR A 23 21.73 3.55 18.91
CA THR A 23 22.82 3.22 17.97
C THR A 23 22.35 3.26 16.51
N HIS A 24 21.06 2.97 16.27
CA HIS A 24 20.45 2.88 14.95
C HIS A 24 19.06 3.51 14.94
N LEU A 25 18.61 3.92 13.76
CA LEU A 25 17.27 4.42 13.51
C LEU A 25 16.62 3.61 12.38
N LEU A 26 15.51 2.93 12.67
CA LEU A 26 14.65 2.30 11.66
C LEU A 26 13.46 3.23 11.36
N VAL A 27 13.29 3.60 10.09
CA VAL A 27 12.14 4.39 9.64
C VAL A 27 11.10 3.45 9.03
N ALA A 28 10.06 3.14 9.80
CA ALA A 28 8.95 2.28 9.39
C ALA A 28 7.61 3.05 9.33
N ALA A 29 7.65 4.28 8.81
CA ALA A 29 6.49 5.21 8.80
C ALA A 29 5.36 4.81 7.83
N GLY A 30 5.61 3.87 6.92
CA GLY A 30 4.61 3.37 5.97
C GLY A 30 5.20 3.07 4.59
N ARG A 31 4.30 2.95 3.61
CA ARG A 31 4.61 2.64 2.20
C ARG A 31 3.93 3.68 1.30
N VAL A 32 4.58 4.00 0.18
CA VAL A 32 4.01 4.87 -0.86
C VAL A 32 3.84 4.02 -2.13
N PRO A 33 2.68 4.09 -2.81
CA PRO A 33 2.48 3.43 -4.08
C PRO A 33 3.47 3.93 -5.15
N ASN A 34 4.07 3.00 -5.89
CA ASN A 34 4.93 3.33 -7.02
C ASN A 34 4.04 3.69 -8.22
N VAL A 35 3.76 4.98 -8.39
CA VAL A 35 2.97 5.52 -9.52
C VAL A 35 3.76 6.49 -10.38
N ASP A 36 4.89 6.97 -9.86
CA ASP A 36 5.80 7.85 -10.59
C ASP A 36 6.44 7.10 -11.76
N GLU A 37 6.73 7.81 -12.85
CA GLU A 37 7.43 7.29 -14.04
C GLU A 37 6.72 6.16 -14.81
N MET A 38 5.43 5.91 -14.53
CA MET A 38 4.63 4.89 -15.22
C MET A 38 3.90 5.38 -16.48
N GLY A 39 3.95 6.68 -16.79
CA GLY A 39 3.22 7.28 -17.92
C GLY A 39 1.69 7.18 -17.79
N LEU A 40 1.17 7.29 -16.55
CA LEU A 40 -0.26 7.07 -16.26
C LEU A 40 -1.15 8.15 -16.88
N ASP A 41 -0.67 9.39 -16.94
CA ASP A 41 -1.42 10.50 -17.54
C ASP A 41 -1.58 10.30 -19.05
N GLU A 42 -0.50 9.90 -19.74
CA GLU A 42 -0.51 9.54 -21.17
C GLU A 42 -1.40 8.33 -21.43
N ALA A 43 -1.46 7.38 -20.50
CA ALA A 43 -2.35 6.23 -20.56
C ALA A 43 -3.81 6.55 -20.19
N GLY A 44 -4.14 7.78 -19.78
CA GLY A 44 -5.48 8.16 -19.34
C GLY A 44 -5.92 7.46 -18.04
N ILE A 45 -4.98 7.16 -17.14
CA ILE A 45 -5.18 6.47 -15.88
C ILE A 45 -5.16 7.47 -14.71
N ARG A 46 -6.32 7.67 -14.09
CA ARG A 46 -6.48 8.49 -12.88
C ARG A 46 -5.75 7.85 -11.72
N HIS A 47 -4.92 8.64 -11.06
CA HIS A 47 -4.13 8.20 -9.92
C HIS A 47 -3.88 9.39 -8.98
N SER A 48 -3.37 9.10 -7.80
CA SER A 48 -2.94 10.09 -6.82
C SER A 48 -1.75 9.54 -6.03
N ARG A 49 -1.22 10.31 -5.08
CA ARG A 49 -0.22 9.81 -4.12
C ARG A 49 -0.71 8.62 -3.27
N ARG A 50 -2.01 8.32 -3.29
CA ARG A 50 -2.61 7.15 -2.61
C ARG A 50 -2.72 5.92 -3.50
N GLY A 51 -2.33 6.00 -4.78
CA GLY A 51 -2.40 4.90 -5.74
C GLY A 51 -3.27 5.21 -6.96
N ILE A 52 -3.50 4.18 -7.78
CA ILE A 52 -4.33 4.20 -8.98
C ILE A 52 -5.81 4.02 -8.61
N GLU A 53 -6.68 4.87 -9.15
CA GLU A 53 -8.13 4.77 -8.94
C GLU A 53 -8.68 3.58 -9.74
N VAL A 54 -9.38 2.68 -9.05
CA VAL A 54 -10.05 1.52 -9.66
C VAL A 54 -11.50 1.38 -9.21
N ASP A 55 -12.31 0.76 -10.06
CA ASP A 55 -13.66 0.33 -9.66
C ASP A 55 -13.62 -1.01 -8.88
N ALA A 56 -14.79 -1.49 -8.44
CA ALA A 56 -14.89 -2.76 -7.70
C ALA A 56 -14.43 -3.99 -8.50
N GLY A 57 -14.31 -3.89 -9.83
CA GLY A 57 -13.75 -4.91 -10.70
C GLY A 57 -12.24 -4.74 -10.93
N LEU A 58 -11.59 -3.83 -10.21
CA LEU A 58 -10.17 -3.48 -10.32
C LEU A 58 -9.79 -2.88 -11.69
N VAL A 59 -10.77 -2.31 -12.39
CA VAL A 59 -10.58 -1.65 -13.69
C VAL A 59 -10.24 -0.18 -13.42
N THR A 60 -9.19 0.33 -14.08
CA THR A 60 -8.80 1.74 -13.97
C THR A 60 -9.74 2.66 -14.76
N SER A 61 -9.48 3.97 -14.77
CA SER A 61 -10.19 4.89 -15.68
C SER A 61 -9.95 4.57 -17.16
N ASN A 62 -8.83 3.93 -17.51
CA ASN A 62 -8.64 3.32 -18.81
C ASN A 62 -9.20 1.89 -18.80
N ARG A 63 -10.27 1.65 -19.57
CA ARG A 63 -10.97 0.35 -19.62
C ARG A 63 -10.14 -0.81 -20.17
N ARG A 64 -8.94 -0.55 -20.69
CA ARG A 64 -7.98 -1.57 -21.16
C ARG A 64 -6.94 -1.93 -20.10
N ALA A 65 -6.90 -1.21 -18.98
CA ALA A 65 -5.90 -1.39 -17.93
C ALA A 65 -6.57 -1.70 -16.57
N TYR A 66 -5.88 -2.55 -15.81
CA TYR A 66 -6.24 -2.95 -14.45
C TYR A 66 -5.10 -2.55 -13.51
N ALA A 67 -5.42 -2.35 -12.23
CA ALA A 67 -4.43 -2.19 -11.17
C ALA A 67 -4.79 -3.09 -9.98
N ILE A 68 -3.79 -3.72 -9.37
CA ILE A 68 -3.96 -4.72 -8.31
C ILE A 68 -2.91 -4.56 -7.20
N GLY A 69 -3.12 -5.22 -6.07
CA GLY A 69 -2.24 -5.11 -4.90
C GLY A 69 -2.16 -3.67 -4.36
N ASP A 70 -1.03 -3.34 -3.72
CA ASP A 70 -0.83 -2.10 -2.98
C ASP A 70 -1.09 -0.82 -3.80
N VAL A 71 -0.82 -0.85 -5.11
CA VAL A 71 -0.99 0.33 -5.98
C VAL A 71 -2.47 0.65 -6.23
N ALA A 72 -3.37 -0.32 -6.08
CA ALA A 72 -4.81 -0.11 -6.16
C ALA A 72 -5.41 0.45 -4.87
N GLY A 73 -4.58 0.69 -3.84
CA GLY A 73 -4.99 1.13 -2.52
C GLY A 73 -5.64 0.02 -1.69
N GLY A 74 -6.19 0.40 -0.53
CA GLY A 74 -6.83 -0.54 0.40
C GLY A 74 -5.81 -1.33 1.25
N LEU A 75 -6.09 -2.62 1.46
CA LEU A 75 -5.28 -3.50 2.32
C LEU A 75 -4.02 -3.98 1.59
N GLN A 76 -2.86 -3.61 2.11
CA GLN A 76 -1.54 -3.88 1.52
C GLN A 76 -0.96 -5.23 1.99
N PHE A 77 -1.64 -6.32 1.66
CA PHE A 77 -1.21 -7.67 1.99
C PHE A 77 -1.00 -8.53 0.75
N THR A 78 -0.02 -9.44 0.83
CA THR A 78 0.30 -10.37 -0.25
C THR A 78 -0.92 -11.21 -0.67
N HIS A 79 -1.72 -11.71 0.28
CA HIS A 79 -2.93 -12.47 -0.04
C HIS A 79 -4.01 -11.62 -0.71
N VAL A 80 -4.10 -10.32 -0.39
CA VAL A 80 -5.01 -9.39 -1.07
C VAL A 80 -4.56 -9.15 -2.50
N ALA A 81 -3.26 -8.97 -2.75
CA ALA A 81 -2.72 -8.84 -4.10
C ALA A 81 -3.00 -10.09 -4.96
N SER A 82 -2.83 -11.29 -4.40
CA SER A 82 -3.17 -12.56 -5.06
C SER A 82 -4.67 -12.69 -5.33
N TYR A 83 -5.51 -12.29 -4.38
CA TYR A 83 -6.97 -12.24 -4.56
C TYR A 83 -7.38 -11.30 -5.69
N HIS A 84 -6.79 -10.10 -5.74
CA HIS A 84 -6.98 -9.13 -6.82
C HIS A 84 -6.60 -9.73 -8.19
N ALA A 85 -5.45 -10.42 -8.29
CA ALA A 85 -5.02 -11.09 -9.51
C ALA A 85 -6.07 -12.11 -9.99
N GLY A 86 -6.64 -12.92 -9.08
CA GLY A 86 -7.71 -13.87 -9.39
C GLY A 86 -8.97 -13.22 -9.97
N ILE A 87 -9.34 -12.03 -9.49
CA ILE A 87 -10.45 -11.24 -10.04
C ILE A 87 -10.14 -10.73 -11.45
N VAL A 88 -8.96 -10.14 -11.63
CA VAL A 88 -8.54 -9.58 -12.92
C VAL A 88 -8.43 -10.67 -13.98
N ILE A 89 -7.86 -11.84 -13.66
CA ILE A 89 -7.78 -12.99 -14.57
C ILE A 89 -9.17 -13.43 -15.04
N ARG A 90 -10.14 -13.56 -14.12
CA ARG A 90 -11.53 -13.90 -14.45
C ARG A 90 -12.19 -12.89 -15.41
N ARG A 91 -11.93 -11.60 -15.19
CA ARG A 91 -12.48 -10.53 -16.03
C ARG A 91 -11.80 -10.46 -17.39
N ALA A 92 -10.47 -10.44 -17.41
CA ALA A 92 -9.66 -10.21 -18.60
C ALA A 92 -9.67 -11.40 -19.57
N LEU A 93 -9.59 -12.63 -19.06
CA LEU A 93 -9.46 -13.83 -19.91
C LEU A 93 -10.80 -14.53 -20.15
N PHE A 94 -11.69 -14.55 -19.15
CA PHE A 94 -12.92 -15.35 -19.19
C PHE A 94 -14.20 -14.51 -19.27
N LYS A 95 -14.10 -13.18 -19.26
CA LYS A 95 -15.25 -12.25 -19.28
C LYS A 95 -16.27 -12.47 -18.16
N VAL A 96 -15.83 -13.06 -17.05
CA VAL A 96 -16.67 -13.29 -15.87
C VAL A 96 -16.68 -12.02 -15.02
N LEU A 97 -17.88 -11.51 -14.71
CA LEU A 97 -18.03 -10.39 -13.79
C LEU A 97 -17.67 -10.82 -12.37
N ALA A 98 -16.46 -10.44 -11.95
CA ALA A 98 -15.98 -10.60 -10.57
C ALA A 98 -15.72 -9.22 -9.94
N LYS A 99 -15.93 -9.11 -8.63
CA LYS A 99 -15.67 -7.89 -7.85
C LYS A 99 -14.79 -8.23 -6.65
N ALA A 100 -13.93 -7.29 -6.26
CA ALA A 100 -13.18 -7.35 -5.02
C ALA A 100 -14.09 -7.04 -3.84
N GLU A 101 -14.00 -7.85 -2.79
CA GLU A 101 -14.66 -7.65 -1.52
C GLU A 101 -13.66 -7.85 -0.38
N THR A 102 -13.66 -6.94 0.58
CA THR A 102 -12.67 -6.89 1.68
C THR A 102 -13.27 -7.18 3.05
N ARG A 103 -14.53 -7.65 3.12
CA ARG A 103 -15.25 -7.86 4.39
C ARG A 103 -14.57 -8.88 5.32
N ALA A 104 -13.92 -9.89 4.75
CA ALA A 104 -13.33 -11.01 5.49
C ALA A 104 -11.87 -11.25 5.05
N ILE A 105 -11.02 -10.25 5.24
CA ILE A 105 -9.58 -10.36 4.99
C ILE A 105 -8.85 -10.56 6.33
N PRO A 106 -8.10 -11.67 6.50
CA PRO A 106 -7.30 -11.85 7.70
C PRO A 106 -6.16 -10.82 7.72
N TRP A 107 -5.86 -10.34 8.92
CA TRP A 107 -4.74 -9.46 9.26
C TRP A 107 -3.98 -10.12 10.39
N CYS A 108 -2.66 -10.27 10.26
CA CYS A 108 -1.79 -10.77 11.31
C CYS A 108 -0.59 -9.84 11.48
N THR A 109 -0.19 -9.60 12.73
CA THR A 109 1.06 -8.95 13.11
C THR A 109 1.91 -9.96 13.87
N TYR A 110 3.04 -10.36 13.27
CA TYR A 110 3.94 -11.40 13.77
C TYR A 110 4.81 -10.95 14.97
N THR A 111 4.18 -10.39 16.00
CA THR A 111 4.80 -10.13 17.30
C THR A 111 4.81 -11.41 18.15
N ASP A 112 5.43 -11.32 19.33
CA ASP A 112 5.34 -12.36 20.36
C ASP A 112 4.77 -11.75 21.65
N PRO A 113 3.51 -12.02 22.04
CA PRO A 113 2.55 -12.89 21.35
C PRO A 113 2.02 -12.29 20.03
N GLU A 114 1.55 -13.15 19.14
CA GLU A 114 0.97 -12.78 17.84
C GLU A 114 -0.38 -12.04 18.00
N LEU A 115 -0.65 -11.08 17.11
CA LEU A 115 -1.88 -10.28 17.07
C LEU A 115 -2.62 -10.41 15.73
#